data_AF-A0A212FQ22-F1
#
_entry.id   AF-A0A212FQ22-F1
#
_cell.length_a   1.000
_cell.length_b   1.000
_cell.length_c   1.000
_cell.angle_alpha   90.00
_cell.angle_beta   90.00
_cell.angle_gamma   90.00
#
_symmetry.space_group_name_H-M   'P 1'
#
loop_
_entity.id
_entity.type
_entity.pdbx_description
1 polymer ?
#
loop_
_entity_poly.entity_id
_entity_poly.type
_entity_poly.pdbx_seq_one_letter_code
_entity_poly.pdbx_strand_id
1 'polypeptide(L)'
;AVLKKKGKSEFHIGYFRDDPKEKPVFLARNDSSVDCTITPISENIFGAVYWYLQNEKKTSPFIAVACQKLIDKLKKWAEEKKYSLDEYNIKKRIQKTVCRTFHHAGIVVPYNKKTQLGYRKLVESDSK
;
A
#
# COMPACT_ATOMS: atom_id res chain seq x y z
N ALA A 1 -10.31 -6.99 2.87
CA ALA A 1 -8.88 -6.84 3.24
C ALA A 1 -8.22 -8.21 3.32
N VAL A 2 -6.90 -8.31 3.08
CA VAL A 2 -6.15 -9.58 3.20
C VAL A 2 -5.50 -9.76 4.57
N LEU A 3 -5.18 -8.66 5.26
CA LEU A 3 -4.75 -8.66 6.66
C LEU A 3 -5.59 -7.64 7.43
N LYS A 4 -6.02 -8.01 8.64
CA LYS A 4 -6.80 -7.14 9.53
C LYS A 4 -6.24 -7.23 10.95
N LYS A 5 -6.17 -6.11 11.66
CA LYS A 5 -5.82 -6.11 13.09
C LYS A 5 -6.99 -6.69 13.89
N LYS A 6 -6.69 -7.61 14.82
CA LYS A 6 -7.71 -8.26 15.66
C LYS A 6 -8.39 -7.22 16.57
N GLY A 7 -9.67 -7.42 16.88
CA GLY A 7 -10.43 -6.58 17.81
C GLY A 7 -11.27 -5.51 17.08
N LYS A 8 -11.47 -4.37 17.74
CA LYS A 8 -12.30 -3.26 17.24
C LYS A 8 -11.57 -2.32 16.26
N SER A 9 -10.28 -2.53 16.03
CA SER A 9 -9.52 -1.71 15.07
C SER A 9 -10.02 -1.96 13.64
N GLU A 10 -10.17 -0.87 12.88
CA GLU A 10 -10.49 -0.92 11.46
C GLU A 10 -9.24 -0.82 10.57
N PHE A 11 -8.05 -0.87 11.19
CA PHE A 11 -6.79 -0.97 10.49
C PHE A 11 -6.71 -2.28 9.70
N HIS A 12 -6.42 -2.14 8.41
CA HIS A 12 -6.31 -3.28 7.51
C HIS A 12 -5.32 -3.02 6.37
N ILE A 13 -4.87 -4.11 5.75
CA ILE A 13 -3.99 -4.09 4.59
C ILE A 13 -4.65 -4.87 3.45
N GLY A 14 -4.60 -4.30 2.25
CA GLY A 14 -5.21 -4.85 1.04
C GLY A 14 -4.30 -4.74 -0.17
N TYR A 15 -4.52 -5.62 -1.15
CA TYR A 15 -3.96 -5.47 -2.49
C TYR A 15 -4.69 -4.36 -3.24
N PHE A 16 -3.92 -3.47 -3.88
CA PHE A 16 -4.47 -2.45 -4.77
C PHE A 16 -4.28 -2.88 -6.22
N ARG A 17 -5.36 -2.87 -7.01
CA ARG A 17 -5.36 -3.21 -8.44
C ARG A 17 -5.92 -2.04 -9.23
N ASP A 18 -5.18 -1.60 -10.24
CA ASP A 18 -5.68 -0.62 -11.22
C ASP A 18 -6.62 -1.29 -12.23
N ASP A 19 -6.37 -2.57 -12.58
CA ASP A 19 -7.20 -3.39 -13.47
C ASP A 19 -7.49 -4.76 -12.80
N PRO A 20 -8.74 -5.25 -12.76
CA PRO A 20 -9.07 -6.54 -12.17
C PRO A 20 -8.38 -7.74 -12.83
N LYS A 21 -8.02 -7.64 -14.12
CA LYS A 21 -7.34 -8.69 -14.90
C LYS A 21 -5.83 -8.72 -14.67
N GLU A 22 -5.27 -7.64 -14.13
CA GLU A 22 -3.85 -7.52 -13.84
C GLU A 22 -3.52 -7.96 -12.41
N LYS A 23 -2.23 -8.22 -12.16
CA LYS A 23 -1.73 -8.46 -10.80
C LYS A 23 -1.86 -7.18 -9.95
N PRO A 24 -1.99 -7.31 -8.62
CA PRO A 24 -1.87 -6.17 -7.72
C PRO A 24 -0.61 -5.36 -7.96
N VAL A 25 -0.73 -4.03 -7.86
CA VAL A 25 0.37 -3.11 -8.09
C VAL A 25 1.19 -2.88 -6.82
N PHE A 26 0.52 -2.91 -5.67
CA PHE A 26 1.11 -2.85 -4.34
C PHE A 26 0.12 -3.36 -3.29
N LEU A 27 0.59 -3.58 -2.06
CA LEU A 27 -0.24 -3.58 -0.87
C LEU A 27 -0.27 -2.20 -0.24
N ALA A 28 -1.43 -1.83 0.29
CA ALA A 28 -1.63 -0.57 1.00
C ALA A 28 -2.38 -0.80 2.31
N ARG A 29 -2.20 0.14 3.24
CA ARG A 29 -2.95 0.21 4.50
C ARG A 29 -3.99 1.32 4.46
N ASN A 30 -5.04 1.13 5.25
CA ASN A 30 -5.97 2.16 5.68
C ASN A 30 -6.48 1.82 7.08
N ASP A 31 -6.90 2.83 7.84
CA ASP A 31 -7.73 2.68 9.01
C ASP A 31 -9.07 3.36 8.73
N SER A 32 -10.11 2.56 8.48
CA SER A 32 -11.42 3.07 8.06
C SER A 32 -12.13 3.90 9.12
N SER A 33 -11.68 3.82 10.37
CA SER A 33 -12.20 4.62 11.48
C SER A 33 -11.61 6.04 11.51
N VAL A 34 -10.54 6.29 10.75
CA VAL A 34 -9.80 7.56 10.76
C VAL A 34 -10.09 8.37 9.50
N ASP A 35 -9.83 7.80 8.33
CA ASP A 35 -9.98 8.48 7.05
C ASP A 35 -10.13 7.51 5.87
N CYS A 36 -10.18 8.07 4.65
CA CYS A 36 -10.21 7.31 3.40
C CYS A 36 -8.81 7.14 2.76
N THR A 37 -7.73 7.55 3.44
CA THR A 37 -6.39 7.56 2.85
C THR A 37 -5.86 6.14 2.70
N ILE A 38 -5.54 5.77 1.47
CA ILE A 38 -4.92 4.48 1.12
C ILE A 38 -3.42 4.71 0.92
N THR A 39 -2.60 4.21 1.84
CA THR A 39 -1.14 4.43 1.83
C THR A 39 -0.41 3.17 1.34
N PRO A 40 0.31 3.22 0.21
CA PRO A 40 1.14 2.11 -0.25
C PRO A 40 2.21 1.73 0.78
N ILE A 41 2.47 0.44 0.94
CA ILE A 41 3.47 -0.09 1.87
C ILE A 41 4.57 -0.84 1.12
N SER A 42 4.22 -1.86 0.34
CA SER A 42 5.20 -2.72 -0.34
C SER A 42 4.60 -3.38 -1.57
N GLU A 43 5.44 -3.94 -2.44
CA GLU A 43 5.04 -4.66 -3.66
C GLU A 43 4.41 -6.03 -3.36
N ASN A 44 4.70 -6.62 -2.20
CA ASN A 44 4.24 -7.96 -1.85
C ASN A 44 3.87 -8.08 -0.36
N ILE A 45 3.21 -9.19 -0.02
CA ILE A 45 2.66 -9.40 1.32
C ILE A 45 3.74 -9.56 2.39
N PHE A 46 4.90 -10.10 2.05
CA PHE A 46 6.02 -10.27 2.99
C PHE A 46 6.59 -8.91 3.38
N GLY A 47 6.81 -8.01 2.41
CA GLY A 47 7.21 -6.64 2.69
C GLY A 47 6.18 -5.87 3.52
N ALA A 48 4.88 -6.08 3.27
CA ALA A 48 3.81 -5.46 4.07
C ALA A 48 3.79 -5.95 5.52
N VAL A 49 3.96 -7.26 5.74
CA VAL A 49 4.06 -7.84 7.10
C VAL A 49 5.34 -7.38 7.79
N TYR A 50 6.46 -7.33 7.07
CA TYR A 50 7.72 -6.80 7.58
C TYR A 50 7.56 -5.36 8.07
N TRP A 51 6.99 -4.49 7.23
CA TRP A 51 6.67 -3.11 7.61
C TRP A 51 5.77 -3.05 8.85
N TYR A 52 4.72 -3.87 8.92
CA TYR A 52 3.82 -3.89 10.08
C TYR A 52 4.56 -4.29 11.37
N LEU A 53 5.35 -5.37 11.34
CA LEU A 53 6.12 -5.83 12.50
C LEU A 53 7.16 -4.81 12.95
N GLN A 54 7.82 -4.12 12.01
CA GLN A 54 8.78 -3.06 12.30
C GLN A 54 8.13 -1.86 13.01
N ASN A 55 6.86 -1.57 12.72
CA ASN A 55 6.12 -0.50 13.39
C ASN A 55 5.57 -0.95 14.75
N GLU A 56 4.97 -2.14 14.85
CA GLU A 56 4.46 -2.66 16.12
C GLU A 56 5.58 -2.89 17.15
N LYS A 57 6.79 -3.29 16.70
CA LYS A 57 7.98 -3.39 17.56
C LYS A 57 8.27 -2.08 18.32
N LYS A 58 7.95 -0.93 17.72
CA LYS A 58 8.18 0.40 18.32
C LYS A 58 7.09 0.82 19.31
N THR A 59 5.94 0.15 19.29
CA THR A 59 4.79 0.52 20.11
C THR A 59 4.97 0.11 21.57
N SER A 60 5.64 -1.01 21.84
CA SER A 60 5.84 -1.50 23.21
C SER A 60 7.06 -2.45 23.35
N PRO A 61 7.90 -2.29 24.39
CA PRO A 61 9.02 -3.20 24.66
C PRO A 61 8.60 -4.66 24.86
N PHE A 62 7.39 -4.90 25.39
CA PHE A 62 6.88 -6.23 25.69
C PHE A 62 6.67 -7.08 24.44
N ILE A 63 6.26 -6.47 23.33
CA ILE A 63 6.05 -7.16 22.05
C ILE A 63 7.29 -7.09 21.15
N ALA A 64 8.24 -6.20 21.43
CA ALA A 64 9.40 -5.95 20.58
C ALA A 64 10.24 -7.21 20.32
N VAL A 65 10.44 -8.05 21.35
CA VAL A 65 11.19 -9.31 21.23
C VAL A 65 10.45 -10.32 20.36
N ALA A 66 9.13 -10.43 20.51
CA ALA A 66 8.31 -11.34 19.69
C ALA A 66 8.27 -10.88 18.22
N CYS A 67 8.11 -9.57 17.98
CA CYS A 67 8.19 -8.98 16.65
C CYS A 67 9.56 -9.24 16.00
N GLN A 68 10.66 -9.04 16.74
CA GLN A 68 12.00 -9.27 16.20
C GLN A 68 12.22 -10.73 15.77
N LYS A 69 11.80 -11.69 16.61
CA LYS A 69 11.88 -13.12 16.26
C LYS A 69 11.14 -13.46 14.97
N LEU A 70 9.98 -12.84 14.73
CA LEU A 70 9.22 -13.04 13.48
C LEU A 70 9.88 -12.32 12.30
N ILE A 71 10.40 -11.12 12.50
CA ILE A 71 11.16 -10.37 11.49
C ILE A 71 12.35 -11.19 10.99
N ASP A 72 13.12 -11.81 11.88
CA ASP A 72 14.32 -12.57 11.50
C ASP A 72 13.95 -13.79 10.63
N LYS A 73 12.90 -14.53 11.01
CA LYS A 73 12.37 -15.64 10.21
C LYS A 73 11.86 -15.17 8.85
N LEU A 74 11.14 -14.05 8.82
CA LEU A 74 10.58 -13.46 7.61
C LEU A 74 11.69 -13.02 6.65
N LYS A 75 12.73 -12.35 7.15
CA LYS A 75 13.90 -11.93 6.36
C LYS A 75 14.57 -13.11 5.69
N LYS A 76 14.90 -14.15 6.47
CA LYS A 76 15.54 -15.35 5.95
C LYS A 76 14.71 -16.01 4.84
N TRP A 77 13.41 -16.19 5.08
CA TRP A 77 12.52 -16.80 4.09
C TRP A 77 12.36 -15.93 2.83
N ALA A 78 12.22 -14.61 3.00
CA ALA A 78 12.07 -13.68 1.88
C ALA A 78 13.33 -13.63 1.02
N GLU A 79 14.51 -13.66 1.62
CA GLU A 79 15.80 -13.75 0.93
C GLU A 79 15.92 -15.06 0.14
N GLU A 80 15.66 -16.20 0.79
CA GLU A 80 15.67 -17.53 0.14
C GLU A 80 14.71 -17.61 -1.06
N LYS A 81 13.54 -16.94 -0.97
CA LYS A 81 12.51 -16.93 -2.01
C LYS A 81 12.57 -15.72 -2.94
N LYS A 82 13.56 -14.85 -2.77
CA LYS A 82 13.80 -13.64 -3.58
C LYS A 82 12.61 -12.67 -3.61
N TYR A 83 11.92 -12.51 -2.47
CA TYR A 83 10.93 -11.46 -2.28
C TYR A 83 11.58 -10.23 -1.64
N SER A 84 11.42 -9.06 -2.26
CA SER A 84 11.85 -7.79 -1.66
C SER A 84 11.02 -7.47 -0.42
N LEU A 85 11.67 -6.94 0.62
CA LEU A 85 11.02 -6.39 1.81
C LEU A 85 11.01 -4.86 1.82
N ASP A 86 11.35 -4.25 0.69
CA ASP A 86 11.47 -2.80 0.56
C ASP A 86 10.10 -2.13 0.54
N GLU A 87 10.13 -0.84 0.83
CA GLU A 87 8.96 0.02 0.66
C GLU A 87 8.61 0.17 -0.83
N TYR A 88 7.31 0.32 -1.10
CA TYR A 88 6.81 0.43 -2.47
C TYR A 88 7.39 1.66 -3.19
N ASN A 89 8.03 1.46 -4.34
CA ASN A 89 8.53 2.54 -5.17
C ASN A 89 7.41 3.14 -6.06
N ILE A 90 6.77 4.19 -5.55
CA ILE A 90 5.64 4.86 -6.24
C ILE A 90 6.03 5.59 -7.53
N LYS A 91 7.31 5.89 -7.78
CA LYS A 91 7.77 6.77 -8.87
C LYS A 91 7.35 6.30 -10.26
N LYS A 92 7.31 4.99 -10.51
CA LYS A 92 6.90 4.45 -11.82
C LYS A 92 5.40 4.57 -12.04
N ARG A 93 4.61 4.35 -10.99
CA ARG A 93 3.13 4.40 -11.07
C ARG A 93 2.61 5.83 -11.11
N ILE A 94 3.21 6.74 -10.35
CA ILE A 94 2.76 8.14 -10.31
C ILE A 94 2.80 8.81 -11.69
N GLN A 95 3.75 8.43 -12.55
CA GLN A 95 3.86 8.91 -13.94
C GLN A 95 2.69 8.47 -14.85
N LYS A 96 2.01 7.37 -14.48
CA LYS A 96 0.83 6.83 -15.17
C LYS A 96 -0.48 7.26 -14.51
N THR A 97 -0.40 7.84 -13.32
CA THR A 97 -1.57 8.26 -12.53
C THR A 97 -2.12 9.57 -13.08
N VAL A 98 -3.41 9.62 -13.41
CA VAL A 98 -4.05 10.82 -13.98
C VAL A 98 -4.67 11.72 -12.93
N CYS A 99 -5.03 11.18 -11.76
CA CYS A 99 -5.55 11.90 -10.61
C CYS A 99 -5.27 11.11 -9.33
N ARG A 100 -5.04 11.80 -8.20
CA ARG A 100 -4.82 11.15 -6.89
C ARG A 100 -6.10 10.75 -6.18
N THR A 101 -7.20 11.44 -6.46
CA THR A 101 -8.50 11.36 -5.77
C THR A 101 -8.38 11.56 -4.25
N PHE A 102 -9.49 11.61 -3.53
CA PHE A 102 -9.48 11.85 -2.07
C PHE A 102 -8.81 10.74 -1.27
N HIS A 103 -8.84 9.50 -1.75
CA HIS A 103 -8.16 8.38 -1.08
C HIS A 103 -6.65 8.33 -1.34
N HIS A 104 -6.11 9.26 -2.14
CA HIS A 104 -4.70 9.46 -2.46
C HIS A 104 -3.94 8.32 -3.19
N ALA A 105 -4.50 7.11 -3.26
CA ALA A 105 -3.91 6.03 -4.06
C ALA A 105 -3.89 6.33 -5.56
N GLY A 106 -4.78 7.20 -6.05
CA GLY A 106 -4.83 7.62 -7.45
C GLY A 106 -5.35 6.59 -8.45
N ILE A 107 -5.77 7.11 -9.59
CA ILE A 107 -6.36 6.35 -10.70
C ILE A 107 -5.43 6.34 -11.91
N VAL A 108 -5.38 5.20 -12.61
CA VAL A 108 -4.61 4.98 -13.84
C VAL A 108 -5.60 4.55 -14.93
N VAL A 109 -5.62 5.30 -16.03
CA VAL A 109 -6.49 5.00 -17.18
C VAL A 109 -5.70 5.18 -18.48
N PRO A 110 -6.09 4.53 -19.59
CA PRO A 110 -5.53 4.83 -20.90
C PRO A 110 -5.70 6.31 -21.21
N TYR A 111 -4.58 7.03 -21.34
CA TYR A 111 -4.57 8.46 -21.60
C TYR A 111 -3.55 8.81 -22.68
N ASN A 112 -4.03 9.37 -23.78
CA ASN A 112 -3.18 9.83 -24.86
C ASN A 112 -2.80 11.30 -24.64
N LYS A 113 -1.53 11.53 -24.28
CA LYS A 113 -1.01 12.87 -24.01
C LYS A 113 -0.98 13.80 -25.24
N LYS A 114 -0.96 13.27 -26.47
CA LYS A 114 -0.95 14.10 -27.68
C LYS A 114 -2.36 14.63 -28.00
N THR A 115 -3.35 13.75 -27.92
CA THR A 115 -4.75 14.10 -28.24
C THR A 115 -5.55 14.56 -27.03
N GLN A 116 -5.00 14.42 -25.82
CA GLN A 116 -5.68 14.64 -24.53
C GLN A 116 -6.94 13.77 -24.37
N LEU A 117 -7.01 12.61 -25.05
CA LEU A 117 -8.14 11.69 -24.96
C LEU A 117 -7.92 10.65 -23.84
N GLY A 118 -8.98 10.39 -23.07
CA GLY A 118 -9.06 9.32 -22.06
C GLY A 118 -9.24 9.79 -20.61
N TYR A 119 -8.91 11.06 -20.30
CA TYR A 119 -9.14 11.64 -18.98
C TYR A 119 -9.40 13.14 -19.10
N ARG A 120 -10.27 13.67 -18.25
CA ARG A 120 -10.56 15.11 -18.13
C ARG A 120 -10.68 15.44 -16.65
N LYS A 121 -10.02 16.52 -16.23
CA LYS A 121 -10.09 17.01 -14.85
C LYS A 121 -11.49 17.50 -14.52
N LEU A 122 -11.84 17.45 -13.23
CA LEU A 122 -13.01 18.15 -12.72
C LEU A 122 -12.82 19.66 -12.85
N VAL A 123 -13.94 20.38 -12.93
CA VAL A 123 -13.94 21.84 -12.98
C VAL A 123 -13.50 22.46 -11.65
N GLU A 124 -13.73 21.76 -10.54
CA GLU A 124 -13.33 22.18 -9.19
C GLU A 124 -12.03 21.50 -8.73
N SER A 125 -11.35 22.13 -7.77
CA SER A 125 -10.23 21.54 -7.06
C SER A 125 -10.68 20.66 -5.90
N ASP A 126 -9.80 19.74 -5.47
CA ASP A 126 -10.03 18.90 -4.29
C ASP A 126 -10.01 19.71 -2.97
N SER A 127 -9.29 20.85 -2.96
CA SER A 127 -9.29 21.82 -1.86
C SER A 127 -10.57 22.65 -1.85
N LYS A 128 -11.02 23.03 -0.64
CA LYS A 128 -11.89 24.20 -0.47
C LYS A 128 -11.12 25.49 -0.71
#